data_AF-A0A951Q8G6-F1
#
_entry.id   AF-A0A951Q8G6-F1
#
_cell.length_a   1.000
_cell.length_b   1.000
_cell.length_c   1.000
_cell.angle_alpha   90.00
_cell.angle_beta   90.00
_cell.angle_gamma   90.00
#
_symmetry.space_group_name_H-M   'P 1'
#
loop_
_entity.id
_entity.type
_entity.pdbx_description
1 polymer ?
#
loop_
_entity_poly.entity_id
_entity_poly.type
_entity_poly.pdbx_seq_one_letter_code
_entity_poly.pdbx_strand_id
1 'polypeptide(L)'
;MIDRFFASVRRSSFAGGCLGFAGGCLGFAGNSAVAIGISLVTSLSVAAPGAALAGEAIAQAQPPQSPPSSTSPSPSDASVSPSAPFMQRLQTMFSPEIRAVLNACQQGQGGVDLASSQSGLVTCGDGSSVSDIAYTQYLSTLSDLMAASTLLGMRVAFLSDPRLKPEMAAQLLSSPQSAAPLRNALTDLLGKVGILSTQSPTSPSLLADEVMKRLLPAVQSTDNLTTLLGAPEQYSQVVSQFCKAPGTSLEKIQQAVAMSSPQIYAVCLQEAGLADELQRTLR
;
A
#
# COMPACT_ATOMS: atom_id res chain seq x y z
N MET A 1 6.53 -19.60 -22.17
CA MET A 1 5.87 -19.88 -20.87
C MET A 1 5.63 -18.61 -20.03
N ILE A 2 6.45 -17.57 -20.20
CA ILE A 2 6.31 -16.26 -19.52
C ILE A 2 5.14 -15.42 -20.09
N ASP A 3 4.87 -15.46 -21.40
CA ASP A 3 3.77 -14.70 -22.00
C ASP A 3 2.36 -15.20 -21.66
N ARG A 4 2.20 -16.46 -21.24
CA ARG A 4 0.88 -16.98 -20.83
C ARG A 4 0.51 -16.62 -19.39
N PHE A 5 1.47 -16.14 -18.58
CA PHE A 5 1.21 -15.73 -17.20
C PHE A 5 0.75 -14.26 -17.10
N PHE A 6 1.30 -13.37 -17.95
CA PHE A 6 0.81 -11.99 -18.08
C PHE A 6 -0.63 -11.90 -18.59
N ALA A 7 -1.10 -12.87 -19.39
CA ALA A 7 -2.49 -12.95 -19.83
C ALA A 7 -3.45 -13.39 -18.71
N SER A 8 -2.97 -14.08 -17.67
CA SER A 8 -3.80 -14.52 -16.54
C SER A 8 -4.07 -13.39 -15.55
N VAL A 9 -3.06 -12.56 -15.26
CA VAL A 9 -3.23 -11.39 -14.37
C VAL A 9 -4.05 -10.28 -15.03
N ARG A 10 -3.99 -10.15 -16.37
CA ARG A 10 -4.87 -9.23 -17.12
C ARG A 10 -6.32 -9.74 -17.27
N ARG A 11 -6.57 -11.06 -17.16
CA ARG A 11 -7.93 -11.63 -17.30
C ARG A 11 -8.73 -11.69 -16.01
N SER A 12 -8.10 -11.59 -14.84
CA SER A 12 -8.81 -11.48 -13.56
C SER A 12 -9.45 -10.10 -13.29
N SER A 13 -9.48 -9.20 -14.28
CA SER A 13 -9.96 -7.82 -14.12
C SER A 13 -11.29 -7.51 -14.84
N PHE A 14 -12.09 -8.51 -15.22
CA PHE A 14 -13.38 -8.28 -15.90
C PHE A 14 -14.49 -9.20 -15.35
N ALA A 15 -14.93 -8.94 -14.12
CA ALA A 15 -16.26 -9.32 -13.63
C ALA A 15 -16.61 -8.52 -12.35
N GLY A 16 -16.71 -7.19 -12.46
CA GLY A 16 -17.30 -6.35 -11.40
C GLY A 16 -18.82 -6.48 -11.38
N GLY A 17 -19.33 -7.62 -10.90
CA GLY A 17 -20.75 -7.81 -10.62
C GLY A 17 -21.12 -7.16 -9.29
N CYS A 18 -21.58 -5.91 -9.33
CA CYS A 18 -22.35 -5.32 -8.22
C CYS A 18 -23.73 -6.00 -8.18
N LEU A 19 -23.82 -7.15 -7.51
CA LEU A 19 -25.11 -7.70 -7.11
C LEU A 19 -25.63 -6.86 -5.94
N GLY A 20 -26.73 -6.16 -6.20
CA GLY A 20 -27.34 -5.21 -5.29
C GLY A 20 -27.76 -5.85 -3.97
N PHE A 21 -27.19 -5.33 -2.90
CA PHE A 21 -27.86 -5.21 -1.60
C PHE A 21 -27.53 -3.82 -1.06
N ALA A 22 -28.57 -3.08 -0.71
CA ALA A 22 -28.48 -1.78 -0.07
C ALA A 22 -27.83 -1.94 1.31
N GLY A 23 -26.51 -1.78 1.37
CA GLY A 23 -25.70 -1.83 2.58
C GLY A 23 -24.27 -1.45 2.21
N GLY A 24 -23.96 -0.16 2.31
CA GLY A 24 -22.73 0.43 1.79
C GLY A 24 -21.46 -0.24 2.29
N CYS A 25 -20.65 -0.77 1.37
CA CYS A 25 -19.25 -1.09 1.62
C CYS A 25 -18.48 0.21 1.86
N LEU A 26 -18.47 0.68 3.10
CA LEU A 26 -17.60 1.76 3.56
C LEU A 26 -16.16 1.24 3.57
N GLY A 27 -15.49 1.37 2.43
CA GLY A 27 -14.07 1.08 2.25
C GLY A 27 -13.24 2.11 3.01
N PHE A 28 -12.67 1.70 4.14
CA PHE A 28 -11.79 2.54 4.94
C PHE A 28 -10.39 2.64 4.34
N ALA A 29 -9.72 3.76 4.57
CA ALA A 29 -8.35 3.97 4.09
C ALA A 29 -7.35 2.89 4.54
N GLY A 30 -7.55 2.28 5.71
CA GLY A 30 -6.68 1.18 6.15
C GLY A 30 -6.92 -0.15 5.41
N ASN A 31 -8.10 -0.42 4.85
CA ASN A 31 -8.30 -1.60 3.99
C ASN A 31 -7.38 -1.53 2.75
N SER A 32 -7.13 -0.31 2.28
CA SER A 32 -6.24 -0.06 1.16
C SER A 32 -4.77 -0.22 1.50
N ALA A 33 -4.34 0.23 2.68
CA ALA A 33 -2.94 0.15 3.07
C ALA A 33 -2.47 -1.33 3.22
N VAL A 34 -3.37 -2.21 3.68
CA VAL A 34 -3.12 -3.66 3.73
C VAL A 34 -3.15 -4.29 2.33
N ALA A 35 -4.15 -3.95 1.51
CA ALA A 35 -4.21 -4.43 0.13
C ALA A 35 -2.98 -3.98 -0.68
N ILE A 36 -2.42 -2.80 -0.37
CA ILE A 36 -1.18 -2.26 -0.94
C ILE A 36 -0.01 -3.13 -0.52
N GLY A 37 0.15 -3.41 0.78
CA GLY A 37 1.18 -4.31 1.28
C GLY A 37 1.15 -5.69 0.61
N ILE A 38 -0.04 -6.29 0.47
CA ILE A 38 -0.22 -7.62 -0.13
C ILE A 38 0.07 -7.60 -1.64
N SER A 39 -0.48 -6.62 -2.36
CA SER A 39 -0.30 -6.49 -3.82
C SER A 39 1.16 -6.22 -4.19
N LEU A 40 1.88 -5.48 -3.35
CA LEU A 40 3.31 -5.24 -3.48
C LEU A 40 4.12 -6.52 -3.30
N VAL A 41 3.83 -7.31 -2.27
CA VAL A 41 4.55 -8.57 -2.01
C VAL A 41 4.38 -9.53 -3.18
N THR A 42 3.16 -9.67 -3.71
CA THR A 42 2.94 -10.47 -4.92
C THR A 42 3.69 -9.94 -6.14
N SER A 43 3.85 -8.62 -6.27
CA SER A 43 4.58 -8.01 -7.38
C SER A 43 6.10 -8.20 -7.26
N LEU A 44 6.64 -8.11 -6.04
CA LEU A 44 8.06 -8.33 -5.74
C LEU A 44 8.49 -9.78 -6.00
N SER A 45 7.63 -10.76 -5.72
CA SER A 45 7.87 -12.17 -6.06
C SER A 45 7.93 -12.44 -7.57
N VAL A 46 7.28 -11.61 -8.39
CA VAL A 46 7.29 -11.72 -9.87
C VAL A 46 8.50 -10.99 -10.47
N ALA A 47 9.03 -9.98 -9.78
CA ALA A 47 10.10 -9.12 -10.27
C ALA A 47 11.51 -9.62 -9.95
N ALA A 48 11.69 -10.70 -9.18
CA ALA A 48 13.00 -11.32 -8.99
C ALA A 48 13.46 -11.96 -10.31
N PRO A 49 14.36 -11.32 -11.08
CA PRO A 49 14.85 -11.91 -12.31
C PRO A 49 15.83 -12.99 -11.88
N GLY A 50 15.52 -14.25 -12.23
CA GLY A 50 16.57 -15.24 -12.35
C GLY A 50 17.64 -14.65 -13.26
N ALA A 51 18.83 -14.42 -12.71
CA ALA A 51 19.98 -13.94 -13.44
C ALA A 51 20.27 -14.90 -14.61
N ALA A 52 19.80 -14.55 -15.80
CA ALA A 52 20.19 -15.16 -17.06
C ALA A 52 20.81 -14.07 -17.91
N LEU A 53 22.10 -13.84 -17.68
CA LEU A 53 23.02 -13.24 -18.63
C LEU A 53 23.24 -14.24 -19.78
N ALA A 54 22.58 -14.02 -20.91
CA ALA A 54 22.95 -14.50 -22.26
C ALA A 54 21.95 -13.83 -23.22
N GLY A 55 22.35 -13.00 -24.19
CA GLY A 55 23.25 -13.35 -25.29
C GLY A 55 22.39 -13.56 -26.55
N GLU A 56 22.37 -12.54 -27.40
CA GLU A 56 21.95 -12.45 -28.81
C GLU A 56 21.17 -13.59 -29.50
N ALA A 57 20.05 -13.14 -30.10
CA ALA A 57 19.73 -13.23 -31.54
C ALA A 57 18.81 -14.33 -32.11
N ILE A 58 18.13 -13.84 -33.16
CA ILE A 58 17.55 -14.46 -34.35
C ILE A 58 16.04 -14.78 -34.32
N ALA A 59 15.37 -14.06 -35.23
CA ALA A 59 14.00 -14.19 -35.69
C ALA A 59 13.70 -15.58 -36.29
N GLN A 60 12.47 -16.06 -36.11
CA GLN A 60 11.78 -16.82 -37.16
C GLN A 60 10.26 -16.82 -36.97
N ALA A 61 9.57 -16.54 -38.06
CA ALA A 61 8.12 -16.55 -38.22
C ALA A 61 7.58 -17.97 -38.45
N GLN A 62 6.39 -18.28 -37.94
CA GLN A 62 5.50 -19.32 -38.49
C GLN A 62 4.01 -19.07 -38.13
N PRO A 63 3.05 -19.59 -38.94
CA PRO A 63 1.69 -19.06 -39.15
C PRO A 63 0.60 -19.75 -38.27
N PRO A 64 -0.70 -19.40 -38.38
CA PRO A 64 -1.70 -19.66 -37.33
C PRO A 64 -2.32 -21.06 -37.45
N GLN A 65 -2.54 -21.70 -36.30
CA GLN A 65 -3.38 -22.89 -36.18
C GLN A 65 -4.57 -22.64 -35.23
N SER A 66 -5.73 -23.08 -35.69
CA SER A 66 -7.07 -22.98 -35.10
C SER A 66 -7.25 -23.81 -33.81
N PRO A 67 -8.34 -23.60 -33.02
CA PRO A 67 -8.40 -23.96 -31.61
C PRO A 67 -9.07 -25.31 -31.35
N PRO A 68 -8.79 -25.94 -30.20
CA PRO A 68 -9.74 -26.82 -29.53
C PRO A 68 -10.30 -26.19 -28.25
N SER A 69 -11.59 -26.46 -28.05
CA SER A 69 -12.43 -26.03 -26.95
C SER A 69 -12.18 -26.80 -25.65
N SER A 70 -12.57 -26.12 -24.56
CA SER A 70 -13.21 -26.66 -23.35
C SER A 70 -12.36 -26.87 -22.09
N THR A 71 -12.96 -26.33 -21.02
CA THR A 71 -12.81 -26.65 -19.59
C THR A 71 -11.71 -25.91 -18.83
N SER A 72 -12.04 -24.72 -18.32
CA SER A 72 -11.34 -24.12 -17.18
C SER A 72 -12.21 -24.24 -15.92
N PRO A 73 -11.67 -24.79 -14.81
CA PRO A 73 -12.29 -24.67 -13.50
C PRO A 73 -12.25 -23.19 -13.07
N SER A 74 -13.38 -22.73 -12.51
CA SER A 74 -13.54 -21.38 -11.95
C SER A 74 -12.66 -21.26 -10.70
N PRO A 75 -11.65 -20.37 -10.66
CA PRO A 75 -10.95 -20.04 -9.43
C PRO A 75 -11.77 -18.97 -8.71
N SER A 76 -12.18 -19.29 -7.49
CA SER A 76 -12.80 -18.36 -6.55
C SER A 76 -12.00 -17.06 -6.46
N ASP A 77 -12.68 -15.95 -6.72
CA ASP A 77 -12.18 -14.59 -6.49
C ASP A 77 -11.89 -14.41 -5.00
N ALA A 78 -10.62 -14.55 -4.62
CA ALA A 78 -10.13 -14.15 -3.31
C ALA A 78 -10.06 -12.61 -3.28
N SER A 79 -11.20 -11.98 -3.02
CA SER A 79 -11.23 -10.58 -2.59
C SER A 79 -10.56 -10.50 -1.22
N VAL A 80 -9.29 -10.11 -1.20
CA VAL A 80 -8.48 -9.95 0.02
C VAL A 80 -8.96 -8.71 0.75
N SER A 81 -10.05 -8.85 1.51
CA SER A 81 -10.43 -7.87 2.52
C SER A 81 -9.69 -8.22 3.81
N PRO A 82 -8.90 -7.29 4.38
CA PRO A 82 -8.28 -7.55 5.68
C PRO A 82 -9.38 -7.81 6.72
N SER A 83 -9.08 -8.68 7.68
CA SER A 83 -10.03 -9.01 8.72
C SER A 83 -10.49 -7.74 9.46
N ALA A 84 -11.82 -7.54 9.55
CA ALA A 84 -12.45 -6.47 10.33
C ALA A 84 -11.81 -6.20 11.72
N PRO A 85 -11.33 -7.21 12.50
CA PRO A 85 -10.66 -6.96 13.77
C PRO A 85 -9.36 -6.16 13.70
N PHE A 86 -8.53 -6.31 12.65
CA PHE A 86 -7.29 -5.53 12.49
C PHE A 86 -7.61 -4.05 12.36
N MET A 87 -8.55 -3.71 11.49
CA MET A 87 -8.94 -2.33 11.22
C MET A 87 -9.57 -1.67 12.43
N GLN A 88 -10.41 -2.39 13.16
CA GLN A 88 -11.01 -1.88 14.39
C GLN A 88 -9.93 -1.59 15.45
N ARG A 89 -8.93 -2.47 15.60
CA ARG A 89 -7.78 -2.21 16.48
C ARG A 89 -6.99 -0.99 16.06
N LEU A 90 -6.61 -0.91 14.79
CA LEU A 90 -5.82 0.21 14.28
C LEU A 90 -6.52 1.56 14.53
N GLN A 91 -7.84 1.63 14.33
CA GLN A 91 -8.63 2.83 14.62
C GLN A 91 -8.66 3.19 16.11
N THR A 92 -8.61 2.20 17.00
CA THR A 92 -8.54 2.46 18.46
C THR A 92 -7.13 2.83 18.93
N MET A 93 -6.11 2.64 18.10
CA MET A 93 -4.71 2.89 18.44
C MET A 93 -4.26 4.31 18.09
N PHE A 94 -4.82 4.88 17.02
CA PHE A 94 -4.47 6.23 16.60
C PHE A 94 -5.15 7.32 17.43
N SER A 95 -4.44 8.44 17.58
CA SER A 95 -4.96 9.63 18.24
C SER A 95 -6.19 10.18 17.51
N PRO A 96 -7.07 10.93 18.20
CA PRO A 96 -8.23 11.56 17.58
C PRO A 96 -7.88 12.41 16.35
N GLU A 97 -6.72 13.07 16.36
CA GLU A 97 -6.23 13.91 15.26
C GLU A 97 -5.89 13.06 14.02
N ILE A 98 -5.11 11.99 14.18
CA ILE A 98 -4.77 11.08 13.07
C ILE A 98 -6.05 10.44 12.51
N ARG A 99 -6.98 10.06 13.39
CA ARG A 99 -8.27 9.52 12.96
C ARG A 99 -9.09 10.54 12.18
N ALA A 100 -9.11 11.80 12.59
CA ALA A 100 -9.80 12.86 11.86
C ALA A 100 -9.20 13.02 10.47
N VAL A 101 -7.87 13.03 10.36
CA VAL A 101 -7.13 13.08 9.09
C VAL A 101 -7.49 11.90 8.19
N LEU A 102 -7.36 10.66 8.69
CA LEU A 102 -7.63 9.45 7.89
C LEU A 102 -9.10 9.33 7.47
N ASN A 103 -10.01 9.94 8.23
CA ASN A 103 -11.44 9.93 7.95
C ASN A 103 -11.95 11.17 7.21
N ALA A 104 -11.06 12.05 6.74
CA ALA A 104 -11.45 13.19 5.93
C ALA A 104 -12.18 12.73 4.66
N CYS A 105 -13.29 13.40 4.33
CA CYS A 105 -14.12 13.11 3.16
C CYS A 105 -14.69 11.68 3.09
N GLN A 106 -14.68 10.96 4.22
CA GLN A 106 -15.46 9.73 4.39
C GLN A 106 -16.91 10.09 4.72
N GLN A 107 -17.85 9.14 4.57
CA GLN A 107 -19.30 9.34 4.74
C GLN A 107 -20.05 9.98 3.55
N GLY A 108 -19.70 9.58 2.32
CA GLY A 108 -20.50 9.93 1.13
C GLY A 108 -20.07 11.23 0.43
N GLN A 109 -19.01 11.88 0.91
CA GLN A 109 -18.43 13.09 0.29
C GLN A 109 -17.51 12.78 -0.91
N GLY A 110 -17.53 11.53 -1.40
CA GLY A 110 -16.82 11.12 -2.61
C GLY A 110 -15.32 10.95 -2.48
N GLY A 111 -14.75 10.90 -1.26
CA GLY A 111 -13.29 10.76 -1.05
C GLY A 111 -12.54 12.08 -1.24
N VAL A 112 -11.22 12.08 -0.98
CA VAL A 112 -10.40 13.30 -1.07
C VAL A 112 -9.95 13.57 -2.50
N ASP A 113 -10.09 14.82 -2.94
CA ASP A 113 -9.52 15.33 -4.18
C ASP A 113 -8.20 16.07 -3.89
N LEU A 114 -7.08 15.38 -4.10
CA LEU A 114 -5.75 15.93 -3.88
C LEU A 114 -5.36 16.97 -4.92
N ALA A 115 -5.91 16.90 -6.13
CA ALA A 115 -5.61 17.85 -7.19
C ALA A 115 -6.20 19.23 -6.89
N SER A 116 -7.41 19.25 -6.31
CA SER A 116 -8.11 20.47 -5.92
C SER A 116 -7.66 21.03 -4.56
N SER A 117 -6.86 20.28 -3.78
CA SER A 117 -6.43 20.64 -2.42
C SER A 117 -5.06 21.34 -2.34
N GLN A 118 -4.36 21.58 -3.46
CA GLN A 118 -2.91 21.84 -3.52
C GLN A 118 -2.33 23.02 -2.71
N SER A 119 -3.14 23.90 -2.12
CA SER A 119 -2.64 25.09 -1.41
C SER A 119 -3.41 25.46 -0.13
N GLY A 120 -4.27 24.57 0.39
CA GLY A 120 -5.09 24.91 1.55
C GLY A 120 -5.59 23.72 2.33
N LEU A 121 -6.92 23.64 2.43
CA LEU A 121 -7.62 22.61 3.17
C LEU A 121 -7.91 21.41 2.29
N VAL A 122 -8.19 20.27 2.91
CA VAL A 122 -8.65 19.08 2.21
C VAL A 122 -10.00 19.35 1.55
N THR A 123 -10.09 19.12 0.24
CA THR A 123 -11.33 19.19 -0.54
C THR A 123 -11.83 17.79 -0.87
N CYS A 124 -13.12 17.56 -0.68
CA CYS A 124 -13.80 16.31 -0.96
C CYS A 124 -14.27 16.25 -2.42
N GLY A 125 -14.60 15.05 -2.90
CA GLY A 125 -15.07 14.82 -4.27
C GLY A 125 -16.42 15.48 -4.60
N ASP A 126 -17.19 15.89 -3.60
CA ASP A 126 -18.40 16.72 -3.76
C ASP A 126 -18.11 18.23 -3.86
N GLY A 127 -16.84 18.63 -3.75
CA GLY A 127 -16.38 20.03 -3.78
C GLY A 127 -16.41 20.73 -2.41
N SER A 128 -16.88 20.08 -1.34
CA SER A 128 -16.81 20.63 0.01
C SER A 128 -15.38 20.60 0.56
N SER A 129 -15.02 21.56 1.41
CA SER A 129 -13.73 21.57 2.09
C SER A 129 -13.88 21.21 3.57
N VAL A 130 -12.96 20.38 4.07
CA VAL A 130 -12.86 20.04 5.49
C VAL A 130 -12.00 21.11 6.17
N SER A 131 -12.65 22.00 6.93
CA SER A 131 -12.05 23.24 7.46
C SER A 131 -10.85 23.05 8.39
N ASP A 132 -10.75 21.89 9.02
CA ASP A 132 -9.82 21.68 10.15
C ASP A 132 -8.61 20.81 9.76
N ILE A 133 -8.52 20.40 8.49
CA ILE A 133 -7.47 19.49 8.02
C ILE A 133 -6.72 20.13 6.86
N ALA A 134 -5.47 20.50 7.10
CA ALA A 134 -4.58 21.00 6.07
C ALA A 134 -4.23 19.91 5.05
N TYR A 135 -4.19 20.27 3.77
CA TYR A 135 -3.78 19.37 2.68
C TYR A 135 -2.44 18.68 2.96
N THR A 136 -1.45 19.46 3.43
CA THR A 136 -0.10 18.95 3.72
C THR A 136 -0.11 17.91 4.84
N GLN A 137 -0.92 18.11 5.88
CA GLN A 137 -1.09 17.16 6.99
C GLN A 137 -1.77 15.88 6.53
N TYR A 138 -2.80 16.00 5.68
CA TYR A 138 -3.47 14.83 5.11
C TYR A 138 -2.53 14.01 4.24
N LEU A 139 -1.86 14.66 3.29
CA LEU A 139 -0.96 14.01 2.37
C LEU A 139 0.23 13.37 3.08
N SER A 140 0.83 14.05 4.07
CA SER A 140 1.94 13.48 4.85
C SER A 140 1.49 12.26 5.66
N THR A 141 0.39 12.37 6.41
CA THR A 141 -0.12 11.27 7.25
C THR A 141 -0.46 10.04 6.42
N LEU A 142 -1.19 10.24 5.32
CA LEU A 142 -1.63 9.13 4.48
C LEU A 142 -0.45 8.50 3.72
N SER A 143 0.47 9.31 3.18
CA SER A 143 1.68 8.79 2.52
C SER A 143 2.60 8.04 3.48
N ASP A 144 2.78 8.53 4.71
CA ASP A 144 3.58 7.86 5.74
C ASP A 144 2.95 6.54 6.17
N LEU A 145 1.63 6.49 6.37
CA LEU A 145 0.91 5.26 6.73
C LEU A 145 1.01 4.19 5.64
N MET A 146 0.90 4.57 4.37
CA MET A 146 1.02 3.63 3.25
C MET A 146 2.46 3.21 3.00
N ALA A 147 3.43 4.12 3.14
CA ALA A 147 4.84 3.78 3.10
C ALA A 147 5.18 2.80 4.23
N ALA A 148 4.69 3.04 5.45
CA ALA A 148 4.85 2.14 6.59
C ALA A 148 4.27 0.74 6.32
N SER A 149 3.06 0.68 5.77
CA SER A 149 2.41 -0.58 5.41
C SER A 149 3.19 -1.33 4.33
N THR A 150 3.72 -0.61 3.35
CA THR A 150 4.56 -1.15 2.28
C THR A 150 5.87 -1.71 2.83
N LEU A 151 6.57 -0.94 3.68
CA LEU A 151 7.82 -1.36 4.33
C LEU A 151 7.61 -2.60 5.20
N LEU A 152 6.50 -2.65 5.95
CA LEU A 152 6.17 -3.81 6.77
C LEU A 152 5.87 -5.04 5.89
N GLY A 153 5.17 -4.86 4.78
CA GLY A 153 4.94 -5.92 3.79
C GLY A 153 6.24 -6.47 3.20
N MET A 154 7.16 -5.58 2.78
CA MET A 154 8.49 -5.98 2.32
C MET A 154 9.24 -6.78 3.39
N ARG A 155 9.24 -6.29 4.64
CA ARG A 155 9.88 -6.99 5.77
C ARG A 155 9.30 -8.39 6.00
N VAL A 156 7.97 -8.54 5.99
CA VAL A 156 7.31 -9.84 6.12
C VAL A 156 7.68 -10.78 4.97
N ALA A 157 7.76 -10.26 3.73
CA ALA A 157 8.18 -11.06 2.58
C ALA A 157 9.62 -11.56 2.70
N PHE A 158 10.57 -10.71 3.12
CA PHE A 158 11.97 -11.11 3.35
C PHE A 158 12.11 -12.13 4.47
N LEU A 159 11.30 -12.01 5.53
CA LEU A 159 11.30 -12.99 6.62
C LEU A 159 10.65 -14.32 6.22
N SER A 160 9.73 -14.31 5.25
CA SER A 160 8.99 -15.49 4.82
C SER A 160 9.68 -16.27 3.70
N ASP A 161 10.45 -15.61 2.83
CA ASP A 161 11.24 -16.25 1.77
C ASP A 161 12.74 -15.90 1.91
N PRO A 162 13.60 -16.85 2.31
CA PRO A 162 15.02 -16.60 2.51
C PRO A 162 15.78 -16.27 1.22
N ARG A 163 15.16 -16.45 0.04
CA ARG A 163 15.76 -16.07 -1.25
C ARG A 163 15.61 -14.58 -1.52
N LEU A 164 14.63 -13.91 -0.92
CA LEU A 164 14.42 -12.48 -1.05
C LEU A 164 15.33 -11.74 -0.05
N LYS A 165 16.13 -10.81 -0.55
CA LYS A 165 17.01 -9.99 0.30
C LYS A 165 16.61 -8.51 0.24
N PRO A 166 16.79 -7.72 1.32
CA PRO A 166 16.53 -6.29 1.32
C PRO A 166 17.21 -5.53 0.18
N GLU A 167 18.42 -5.94 -0.22
CA GLU A 167 19.17 -5.34 -1.32
C GLU A 167 18.42 -5.43 -2.66
N MET A 168 17.56 -6.44 -2.85
CA MET A 168 16.75 -6.58 -4.07
C MET A 168 15.71 -5.47 -4.17
N ALA A 169 15.09 -5.07 -3.04
CA ALA A 169 14.17 -3.94 -3.04
C ALA A 169 14.91 -2.61 -3.25
N ALA A 170 16.11 -2.47 -2.67
CA ALA A 170 16.96 -1.31 -2.94
C ALA A 170 17.28 -1.18 -4.44
N GLN A 171 17.64 -2.29 -5.10
CA GLN A 171 17.90 -2.31 -6.54
C GLN A 171 16.64 -1.99 -7.36
N LEU A 172 15.51 -2.61 -7.04
CA LEU A 172 14.23 -2.35 -7.72
C LEU A 172 13.80 -0.89 -7.59
N LEU A 173 14.11 -0.22 -6.48
CA LEU A 173 13.74 1.19 -6.27
C LEU A 173 14.86 2.19 -6.55
N SER A 174 16.03 1.73 -7.01
CA SER A 174 17.20 2.60 -7.23
C SER A 174 17.06 3.55 -8.42
N SER A 175 16.18 3.24 -9.37
CA SER A 175 15.96 4.05 -10.58
C SER A 175 14.47 4.31 -10.85
N PRO A 176 14.12 5.43 -11.50
CA PRO A 176 12.74 5.68 -11.90
C PRO A 176 12.14 4.58 -12.78
N GLN A 177 12.95 3.99 -13.67
CA GLN A 177 12.51 2.93 -14.59
C GLN A 177 12.17 1.64 -13.84
N SER A 178 13.00 1.25 -12.87
CA SER A 178 12.77 0.05 -12.06
C SER A 178 11.67 0.24 -11.02
N ALA A 179 11.46 1.48 -10.56
CA ALA A 179 10.38 1.84 -9.65
C ALA A 179 9.00 2.02 -10.33
N ALA A 180 8.97 2.19 -11.66
CA ALA A 180 7.75 2.44 -12.41
C ALA A 180 6.67 1.35 -12.24
N PRO A 181 6.97 0.03 -12.24
CA PRO A 181 5.98 -1.00 -11.98
C PRO A 181 5.33 -0.85 -10.61
N LEU A 182 6.12 -0.52 -9.57
CA LEU A 182 5.59 -0.28 -8.24
C LEU A 182 4.70 0.96 -8.22
N ARG A 183 5.18 2.08 -8.76
CA ARG A 183 4.41 3.32 -8.85
C ARG A 183 3.06 3.09 -9.57
N ASN A 184 3.06 2.33 -10.65
CA ASN A 184 1.86 2.00 -11.41
C ASN A 184 0.91 1.10 -10.61
N ALA A 185 1.44 0.10 -9.91
CA ALA A 185 0.64 -0.75 -9.02
C ALA A 185 0.01 0.06 -7.87
N LEU A 186 0.77 0.97 -7.26
CA LEU A 186 0.27 1.90 -6.25
C LEU A 186 -0.84 2.79 -6.83
N THR A 187 -0.63 3.38 -8.01
CA THR A 187 -1.61 4.25 -8.66
C THR A 187 -2.91 3.52 -8.97
N ASP A 188 -2.84 2.33 -9.57
CA ASP A 188 -4.00 1.50 -9.89
C ASP A 188 -4.77 1.09 -8.64
N LEU A 189 -4.04 0.67 -7.61
CA LEU A 189 -4.64 0.27 -6.36
C LEU A 189 -5.32 1.45 -5.67
N LEU A 190 -4.64 2.59 -5.53
CA LEU A 190 -5.19 3.81 -4.95
C LEU A 190 -6.46 4.29 -5.67
N GLY A 191 -6.54 4.12 -7.00
CA GLY A 191 -7.74 4.40 -7.77
C GLY A 191 -8.93 3.50 -7.43
N LYS A 192 -8.70 2.32 -6.85
CA LYS A 192 -9.74 1.32 -6.52
C LYS A 192 -10.26 1.43 -5.10
N VAL A 193 -9.46 1.94 -4.15
CA VAL A 193 -9.78 1.76 -2.72
C VAL A 193 -10.65 2.84 -2.09
N GLY A 194 -11.24 3.72 -2.90
CA GLY A 194 -12.31 4.61 -2.49
C GLY A 194 -11.92 5.72 -1.50
N ILE A 195 -10.62 5.88 -1.19
CA ILE A 195 -10.12 7.00 -0.37
C ILE A 195 -10.09 8.30 -1.17
N LEU A 196 -9.76 8.18 -2.46
CA LEU A 196 -9.58 9.31 -3.35
C LEU A 196 -10.83 9.51 -4.21
N SER A 197 -11.06 10.77 -4.57
CA SER A 197 -12.14 11.12 -5.47
C SER A 197 -11.97 10.48 -6.83
N THR A 198 -13.01 9.75 -7.27
CA THR A 198 -13.08 9.19 -8.62
C THR A 198 -13.24 10.27 -9.69
N GLN A 199 -13.61 11.49 -9.29
CA GLN A 199 -13.72 12.64 -10.18
C GLN A 199 -12.35 13.27 -10.49
N SER A 200 -11.31 12.91 -9.73
CA SER A 200 -9.96 13.46 -9.83
C SER A 200 -8.98 12.39 -10.32
N PRO A 201 -8.79 12.23 -11.64
CA PRO A 201 -7.95 11.16 -12.19
C PRO A 201 -6.47 11.30 -11.83
N THR A 202 -6.03 12.49 -11.42
CA THR A 202 -4.64 12.77 -11.03
C THR A 202 -4.35 12.46 -9.56
N SER A 203 -5.37 12.44 -8.69
CA SER A 203 -5.20 12.20 -7.25
C SER A 203 -4.44 10.90 -6.92
N PRO A 204 -4.75 9.74 -7.55
CA PRO A 204 -4.02 8.50 -7.28
C PRO A 204 -2.53 8.61 -7.62
N SER A 205 -2.18 9.28 -8.71
CA SER A 205 -0.79 9.46 -9.12
C SER A 205 -0.02 10.39 -8.19
N LEU A 206 -0.64 11.49 -7.74
CA LEU A 206 -0.05 12.42 -6.77
C LEU A 206 0.27 11.72 -5.45
N LEU A 207 -0.68 10.91 -4.97
CA LEU A 207 -0.50 10.17 -3.73
C LEU A 207 0.55 9.06 -3.88
N ALA A 208 0.56 8.34 -5.01
CA ALA A 208 1.58 7.35 -5.31
C ALA A 208 2.99 7.98 -5.32
N ASP A 209 3.14 9.17 -5.92
CA ASP A 209 4.42 9.89 -5.97
C ASP A 209 4.91 10.28 -4.58
N GLU A 210 4.02 10.77 -3.69
CA GLU A 210 4.39 11.05 -2.30
C GLU A 210 4.70 9.78 -1.50
N VAL A 211 3.97 8.67 -1.68
CA VAL A 211 4.32 7.39 -1.07
C VAL A 211 5.71 6.94 -1.50
N MET A 212 6.01 7.01 -2.80
CA MET A 212 7.32 6.63 -3.33
C MET A 212 8.44 7.48 -2.73
N LYS A 213 8.22 8.79 -2.61
CA LYS A 213 9.15 9.73 -1.97
C LYS A 213 9.42 9.41 -0.50
N ARG A 214 8.43 8.90 0.24
CA ARG A 214 8.60 8.41 1.62
C ARG A 214 9.28 7.05 1.70
N LEU A 215 8.99 6.17 0.73
CA LEU A 215 9.49 4.80 0.69
C LEU A 215 10.97 4.73 0.29
N LEU A 216 11.38 5.52 -0.70
CA LEU A 216 12.73 5.50 -1.30
C LEU A 216 13.85 5.58 -0.24
N PRO A 217 13.89 6.57 0.68
CA PRO A 217 14.95 6.65 1.68
C PRO A 217 14.98 5.46 2.64
N ALA A 218 13.82 4.88 2.95
CA ALA A 218 13.70 3.74 3.84
C ALA A 218 14.15 2.42 3.19
N VAL A 219 14.07 2.31 1.86
CA VAL A 219 14.51 1.10 1.14
C VAL A 219 15.94 1.21 0.61
N GLN A 220 16.44 2.42 0.35
CA GLN A 220 17.81 2.64 -0.13
C GLN A 220 18.88 2.32 0.92
N SER A 221 18.55 2.42 2.21
CA SER A 221 19.39 1.93 3.30
C SER A 221 18.85 0.57 3.75
N THR A 222 19.59 -0.49 3.44
CA THR A 222 19.23 -1.88 3.81
C THR A 222 19.05 -2.05 5.31
N ASP A 223 19.82 -1.29 6.10
CA ASP A 223 19.72 -1.25 7.55
C ASP A 223 18.37 -0.73 8.03
N ASN A 224 17.72 0.19 7.30
CA ASN A 224 16.41 0.73 7.67
C ASN A 224 15.28 -0.31 7.55
N LEU A 225 15.43 -1.33 6.69
CA LEU A 225 14.44 -2.41 6.55
C LEU A 225 14.60 -3.46 7.65
N THR A 226 15.83 -3.78 8.02
CA THR A 226 16.12 -4.72 9.12
C THR A 226 15.79 -4.09 10.48
N THR A 227 16.09 -2.80 10.63
CA THR A 227 15.80 -1.97 11.83
C THR A 227 14.50 -1.19 11.71
N LEU A 228 13.58 -1.57 10.81
CA LEU A 228 12.32 -0.84 10.55
C LEU A 228 11.51 -0.54 11.82
N LEU A 229 11.52 -1.48 12.76
CA LEU A 229 10.78 -1.37 14.02
C LEU A 229 11.60 -0.67 15.14
N GLY A 230 12.81 -0.23 14.85
CA GLY A 230 13.74 0.36 15.82
C GLY A 230 14.34 -0.67 16.78
N ALA A 231 15.11 -0.17 17.74
CA ALA A 231 15.57 -0.95 18.88
C ALA A 231 14.39 -1.32 19.81
N PRO A 232 14.48 -2.40 20.61
CA PRO A 232 13.39 -2.81 21.51
C PRO A 232 12.88 -1.70 22.44
N GLU A 233 13.76 -0.84 22.94
CA GLU A 233 13.42 0.29 23.80
C GLU A 233 12.57 1.31 23.03
N GLN A 234 13.01 1.68 21.82
CA GLN A 234 12.31 2.60 20.93
C GLN A 234 10.93 2.04 20.54
N TYR A 235 10.87 0.75 20.20
CA TYR A 235 9.63 0.04 19.90
C TYR A 235 8.64 0.13 21.07
N SER A 236 9.09 -0.21 22.28
CA SER A 236 8.24 -0.17 23.48
C SER A 236 7.73 1.25 23.80
N GLN A 237 8.56 2.26 23.54
CA GLN A 237 8.21 3.66 23.74
C GLN A 237 7.16 4.13 22.73
N VAL A 238 7.32 3.78 21.45
CA VAL A 238 6.32 4.08 20.41
C VAL A 238 5.00 3.37 20.71
N VAL A 239 5.03 2.09 21.08
CA VAL A 239 3.81 1.34 21.42
C VAL A 239 3.09 1.97 22.62
N SER A 240 3.83 2.30 23.69
CA SER A 240 3.23 2.83 24.92
C SER A 240 2.75 4.28 24.82
N GLN A 241 3.46 5.13 24.09
CA GLN A 241 3.17 6.56 24.04
C GLN A 241 2.37 6.96 22.81
N PHE A 242 2.54 6.29 21.66
CA PHE A 242 1.93 6.70 20.40
C PHE A 242 0.83 5.72 19.94
N CYS A 243 1.10 4.41 19.92
CA CYS A 243 0.13 3.44 19.39
C CYS A 243 -1.01 3.07 20.36
N LYS A 244 -0.92 3.40 21.66
CA LYS A 244 -2.00 3.15 22.63
C LYS A 244 -2.81 4.41 22.86
N ALA A 245 -4.14 4.31 22.76
CA ALA A 245 -5.04 5.43 22.99
C ALA A 245 -4.83 6.09 24.38
N PRO A 246 -4.92 7.42 24.47
CA PRO A 246 -5.24 8.38 23.40
C PRO A 246 -4.09 8.72 22.43
N GLY A 247 -2.90 8.15 22.63
CA GLY A 247 -1.70 8.43 21.84
C GLY A 247 -1.16 9.85 22.04
N THR A 248 0.14 10.04 21.90
CA THR A 248 0.76 11.36 21.74
C THR A 248 0.73 11.79 20.28
N SER A 249 0.99 13.08 20.01
CA SER A 249 1.16 13.54 18.63
C SER A 249 2.43 12.97 18.00
N LEU A 250 2.45 12.88 16.67
CA LEU A 250 3.59 12.39 15.91
C LEU A 250 4.86 13.21 16.19
N GLU A 251 4.74 14.53 16.28
CA GLU A 251 5.86 15.44 16.53
C GLU A 251 6.48 15.18 17.90
N LYS A 252 5.62 14.93 18.91
CA LYS A 252 6.08 14.67 20.28
C LYS A 252 6.83 13.34 20.38
N ILE A 253 6.34 12.29 19.72
CA ILE A 253 7.03 11.00 19.74
C ILE A 253 8.33 11.04 18.91
N GLN A 254 8.37 11.78 17.80
CA GLN A 254 9.59 11.96 17.00
C GLN A 254 10.70 12.73 17.75
N GLN A 255 10.33 13.64 18.64
CA GLN A 255 11.29 14.30 19.53
C GLN A 255 11.84 13.36 20.60
N ALA A 256 11.07 12.35 20.99
CA ALA A 256 11.43 11.40 22.04
C ALA A 256 12.18 10.17 21.49
N VAL A 257 11.93 9.81 20.23
CA VAL A 257 12.47 8.62 19.58
C VAL A 257 13.04 9.03 18.23
N ALA A 258 14.32 8.74 17.98
CA ALA A 258 15.02 9.05 16.73
C ALA A 258 14.58 8.10 15.58
N MET A 259 13.27 8.05 15.31
CA MET A 259 12.63 7.26 14.26
C MET A 259 11.89 8.18 13.30
N SER A 260 11.92 7.80 12.02
CA SER A 260 11.14 8.50 10.99
C SER A 260 9.63 8.25 11.16
N SER A 261 8.80 9.12 10.61
CA SER A 261 7.33 8.97 10.65
C SER A 261 6.86 7.60 10.10
N PRO A 262 7.32 7.12 8.92
CA PRO A 262 6.95 5.80 8.43
C PRO A 262 7.35 4.65 9.37
N GLN A 263 8.49 4.74 10.06
CA GLN A 263 8.90 3.72 11.03
C GLN A 263 7.97 3.69 12.25
N ILE A 264 7.57 4.87 12.76
CA ILE A 264 6.63 4.99 13.87
C ILE A 264 5.27 4.39 13.50
N TYR A 265 4.74 4.70 12.30
CA TYR A 265 3.53 4.06 11.81
C TYR A 265 3.69 2.54 11.61
N ALA A 266 4.85 2.07 11.15
CA ALA A 266 5.12 0.64 10.95
C ALA A 266 5.06 -0.13 12.28
N VAL A 267 5.53 0.47 13.38
CA VAL A 267 5.38 -0.09 14.74
C VAL A 267 3.90 -0.25 15.12
N CYS A 268 3.07 0.77 14.90
CA CYS A 268 1.64 0.66 15.22
C CYS A 268 0.90 -0.34 14.34
N LEU A 269 1.25 -0.43 13.05
CA LEU A 269 0.69 -1.43 12.15
C LEU A 269 1.10 -2.85 12.55
N GLN A 270 2.35 -3.05 12.95
CA GLN A 270 2.85 -4.31 13.49
C GLN A 270 2.06 -4.70 14.75
N GLU A 271 1.91 -3.79 15.71
CA GLU A 271 1.20 -4.04 16.97
C GLU A 271 -0.30 -4.27 16.76
N ALA A 272 -0.90 -3.62 15.76
CA ALA A 272 -2.28 -3.89 15.35
C ALA A 272 -2.46 -5.29 14.75
N GLY A 273 -1.38 -5.99 14.39
CA GLY A 273 -1.39 -7.35 13.84
C GLY A 273 -1.31 -7.42 12.31
N LEU A 274 -0.86 -6.35 11.63
CA LEU A 274 -0.77 -6.35 10.17
C LEU A 274 0.14 -7.46 9.65
N ALA A 275 1.31 -7.67 10.28
CA ALA A 275 2.24 -8.69 9.82
C ALA A 275 1.68 -10.12 9.91
N ASP A 276 0.88 -10.42 10.94
CA ASP A 276 0.23 -11.72 11.09
C ASP A 276 -0.82 -11.94 10.00
N GLU A 277 -1.57 -10.89 9.64
CA GLU A 277 -2.55 -10.93 8.55
C GLU A 277 -1.88 -11.15 7.19
N LEU A 278 -0.77 -10.44 6.95
CA LEU A 278 0.03 -10.60 5.74
C LEU A 278 0.61 -12.01 5.64
N GLN A 279 1.19 -12.53 6.74
CA GLN A 279 1.76 -13.87 6.76
C GLN A 279 0.70 -14.95 6.54
N ARG A 280 -0.52 -14.77 7.07
CA ARG A 280 -1.65 -15.68 6.83
C ARG A 280 -2.06 -15.69 5.35
N THR A 281 -1.98 -14.55 4.68
CA THR A 281 -2.36 -14.42 3.27
C THR A 281 -1.32 -15.02 2.31
N LEU A 282 -0.04 -15.05 2.73
CA LEU A 282 1.06 -15.57 1.91
C LEU A 282 1.24 -17.10 2.00
N ARG A 283 0.56 -17.77 2.94
CA ARG A 283 0.58 -19.23 3.10
C ARG A 283 -0.56 -19.88 2.33
#